data_AF-A0A6I2NLY2-F1
#
_entry.id   AF-A0A6I2NLY2-F1
#
_cell.length_a   1.000
_cell.length_b   1.000
_cell.length_c   1.000
_cell.angle_alpha   90.00
_cell.angle_beta   90.00
_cell.angle_gamma   90.00
#
_symmetry.space_group_name_H-M   'P 1'
#
loop_
_entity.id
_entity.type
_entity.pdbx_description
1 polymer ?
#
loop_
_entity_poly.entity_id
_entity_poly.type
_entity_poly.pdbx_seq_one_letter_code
_entity_poly.pdbx_strand_id
1 'polypeptide(L)'
;MFDLSILLSIELGLFGIGITVFTVLYSFILNKKNELSIFTELKRKQKKPGKTILDQKIIFAGRYISSAKRINIHLLVLIYYTFIISILSILLICFNGSLSKEASDVINIILSVLSILSLIYILIMLIKVTTRYFKEVQIE
;
A
#
# COMPACT_ATOMS: atom_id res chain seq x y z
N MET A 1 -1.88 -17.40 -25.12
CA MET A 1 -1.21 -16.09 -25.05
C MET A 1 -2.05 -15.23 -24.13
N PHE A 2 -1.48 -14.63 -23.08
CA PHE A 2 -2.24 -13.69 -22.25
C PHE A 2 -2.56 -12.45 -23.08
N ASP A 3 -3.82 -12.02 -23.02
CA ASP A 3 -4.27 -10.80 -23.68
C ASP A 3 -3.70 -9.59 -22.93
N LEU A 4 -2.83 -8.84 -23.61
CA LEU A 4 -2.17 -7.66 -23.07
C LEU A 4 -3.18 -6.59 -22.61
N SER A 5 -4.36 -6.57 -23.21
CA SER A 5 -5.46 -5.68 -22.83
C SER A 5 -6.02 -6.02 -21.44
N ILE A 6 -6.11 -7.33 -21.13
CA ILE A 6 -6.54 -7.82 -19.81
C ILE A 6 -5.49 -7.46 -18.77
N LEU A 7 -4.21 -7.68 -19.09
CA LEU A 7 -3.09 -7.34 -18.22
C LEU A 7 -3.13 -5.85 -17.83
N LEU A 8 -3.23 -4.98 -18.84
CA LEU A 8 -3.31 -3.54 -18.64
C LEU A 8 -4.52 -3.15 -17.78
N SER A 9 -5.67 -3.76 -18.02
CA SER A 9 -6.89 -3.50 -17.25
C SER A 9 -6.73 -3.86 -15.77
N ILE A 10 -6.10 -5.02 -15.48
CA ILE A 10 -5.82 -5.45 -14.11
C ILE A 10 -4.86 -4.47 -13.43
N GLU A 11 -3.74 -4.16 -14.07
CA GLU A 11 -2.70 -3.30 -13.47
C GLU A 11 -3.21 -1.87 -13.23
N LEU A 12 -3.99 -1.30 -14.16
CA LEU A 12 -4.64 0.00 -13.96
C LEU A 12 -5.70 -0.04 -12.85
N GLY A 13 -6.46 -1.14 -12.75
CA GLY A 13 -7.41 -1.35 -11.65
C GLY A 13 -6.71 -1.41 -10.29
N LEU A 14 -5.62 -2.18 -10.19
CA LEU A 14 -4.80 -2.28 -8.99
C LEU A 14 -4.14 -0.94 -8.63
N PHE A 15 -3.67 -0.19 -9.62
CA PHE A 15 -3.13 1.15 -9.43
C PHE A 15 -4.17 2.10 -8.83
N GLY A 16 -5.39 2.14 -9.39
CA GLY A 16 -6.47 2.99 -8.90
C GLY A 16 -6.91 2.64 -7.48
N ILE A 17 -7.07 1.34 -7.19
CA ILE A 17 -7.37 0.84 -5.84
C ILE A 17 -6.23 1.22 -4.89
N GLY A 18 -4.98 1.01 -5.32
CA GLY A 18 -3.78 1.32 -4.55
C GLY A 18 -3.74 2.79 -4.11
N ILE A 19 -3.91 3.73 -5.04
CA ILE A 19 -3.96 5.18 -4.75
C ILE A 19 -5.07 5.50 -3.75
N THR A 20 -6.25 4.92 -3.94
CA THR A 20 -7.39 5.17 -3.05
C THR A 20 -7.11 4.70 -1.63
N VAL A 21 -6.59 3.48 -1.45
CA VAL A 21 -6.25 2.96 -0.13
C VAL A 21 -5.10 3.74 0.50
N PHE A 22 -4.08 4.11 -0.29
CA PHE A 22 -2.94 4.90 0.17
C PHE A 22 -3.37 6.27 0.70
N THR A 23 -4.24 6.96 -0.03
CA THR A 23 -4.72 8.30 0.35
C THR A 23 -5.54 8.25 1.65
N VAL A 24 -6.41 7.24 1.80
CA VAL A 24 -7.19 7.02 3.03
C VAL A 24 -6.30 6.67 4.22
N LEU A 25 -5.33 5.77 4.06
CA LEU A 25 -4.40 5.45 5.16
C LEU A 25 -3.51 6.64 5.51
N TYR A 26 -3.07 7.40 4.50
CA TYR A 26 -2.29 8.61 4.69
C TYR A 26 -3.06 9.65 5.51
N SER A 27 -4.33 9.90 5.21
CA SER A 27 -5.15 10.84 5.97
C SER A 27 -5.34 10.39 7.42
N PHE A 28 -5.56 9.10 7.67
CA PHE A 28 -5.64 8.57 9.04
C PHE A 28 -4.32 8.71 9.80
N ILE A 29 -3.18 8.50 9.14
CA ILE A 29 -1.85 8.71 9.75
C ILE A 29 -1.67 10.17 10.15
N LEU A 30 -2.00 11.11 9.26
CA LEU A 30 -1.92 12.55 9.56
C LEU A 30 -2.81 12.93 10.73
N ASN A 31 -4.06 12.48 10.73
CA ASN A 31 -4.99 12.76 11.82
C ASN A 31 -4.45 12.23 13.16
N LYS A 32 -3.95 10.98 13.18
CA LYS A 32 -3.38 10.41 14.40
C LYS A 32 -2.11 11.12 14.85
N LYS A 33 -1.29 11.62 13.91
CA LYS A 33 -0.11 12.44 14.22
C LYS A 33 -0.50 13.75 14.91
N ASN A 34 -1.57 14.39 14.47
CA ASN A 34 -2.10 15.60 15.10
C ASN A 34 -2.58 15.30 16.53
N GLU A 35 -3.32 14.22 16.74
CA GLU A 35 -3.71 13.76 18.10
C GLU A 35 -2.49 13.52 19.00
N LEU A 36 -1.47 12.83 18.48
CA LEU A 36 -0.25 12.55 19.23
C LEU A 36 0.46 13.84 19.66
N SER A 37 0.51 14.86 18.79
CA SER A 37 1.06 16.17 19.12
C SER A 37 0.32 16.82 20.28
N ILE A 38 -1.02 16.80 20.23
CA ILE A 38 -1.88 17.35 21.29
C ILE A 38 -1.64 16.62 22.61
N PHE A 39 -1.64 15.28 22.62
CA PHE A 39 -1.41 14.50 23.84
C PHE A 39 -0.03 14.73 24.44
N THR A 40 0.99 14.87 23.59
CA THR A 40 2.36 15.16 24.03
C THR A 40 2.48 16.54 24.66
N GLU A 41 1.80 17.55 24.09
CA GLU A 41 1.76 18.89 24.67
C GLU A 41 1.02 18.92 26.01
N LEU A 42 -0.13 18.25 26.10
CA LEU A 42 -0.88 18.11 27.35
C LEU A 42 -0.04 17.43 28.44
N LYS A 43 0.73 16.40 28.08
CA LYS A 43 1.63 15.72 29.01
C LYS A 43 2.74 16.65 29.49
N ARG A 44 3.33 17.45 28.61
CA ARG A 44 4.35 18.45 28.98
C ARG A 44 3.83 19.49 29.99
N LYS A 45 2.54 19.82 29.93
CA LYS A 45 1.89 20.77 30.86
C LYS A 45 1.48 20.13 32.20
N GLN A 46 1.52 18.81 32.34
CA GLN A 46 1.21 18.14 33.61
C GLN A 46 2.37 18.24 34.62
N LYS A 47 2.06 18.73 35.83
CA LYS A 47 3.03 18.92 36.94
C LYS A 47 3.29 17.66 37.78
N LYS A 48 2.51 16.58 37.64
CA LYS A 48 2.67 15.36 38.45
C LYS A 48 3.22 14.21 37.62
N PRO A 49 4.36 13.60 37.99
CA PRO A 49 4.90 12.43 37.33
C PRO A 49 4.13 11.19 37.81
N GLY A 50 3.31 10.61 36.93
CA GLY A 50 2.63 9.34 37.16
C GLY A 50 2.26 8.70 35.82
N LYS A 51 2.16 7.37 35.76
CA LYS A 51 1.64 6.66 34.59
C LYS A 51 0.17 7.06 34.41
N THR A 52 -0.11 7.91 33.44
CA THR A 52 -1.46 8.44 33.22
C THR A 52 -2.13 7.75 32.03
N ILE A 53 -3.46 7.85 31.96
CA ILE A 53 -4.25 7.51 30.75
C ILE A 53 -3.66 8.21 29.50
N LEU A 54 -3.06 9.38 29.68
CA LEU A 54 -2.42 10.14 28.61
C LEU A 54 -1.16 9.43 28.06
N ASP A 55 -0.37 8.78 28.91
CA ASP A 55 0.78 7.98 28.46
C ASP A 55 0.35 6.79 27.60
N GLN A 56 -0.73 6.12 27.98
CA GLN A 56 -1.30 5.03 27.20
C GLN A 56 -1.80 5.52 25.84
N LYS A 57 -2.47 6.68 25.78
CA LYS A 57 -2.91 7.31 24.53
C LYS A 57 -1.75 7.67 23.61
N ILE A 58 -0.65 8.21 24.16
CA ILE A 58 0.59 8.52 23.41
C ILE A 58 1.21 7.24 22.83
N ILE A 59 1.37 6.20 23.65
CA ILE A 59 1.95 4.91 23.21
C ILE A 59 1.07 4.28 22.13
N PHE A 60 -0.25 4.28 22.31
CA PHE A 60 -1.19 3.72 21.34
C PHE A 60 -1.15 4.48 20.02
N ALA A 61 -1.20 5.83 20.05
CA ALA A 61 -1.11 6.65 18.85
C ALA A 61 0.22 6.44 18.12
N GLY A 62 1.34 6.35 18.84
CA GLY A 62 2.65 6.03 18.26
C GLY A 62 2.71 4.66 17.59
N ARG A 63 2.16 3.62 18.25
CA ARG A 63 2.06 2.27 17.68
C ARG A 63 1.19 2.25 16.43
N TYR A 64 0.05 2.92 16.45
CA TYR A 64 -0.85 3.06 15.30
C TYR A 64 -0.14 3.71 14.12
N ILE A 65 0.50 4.87 14.32
CA ILE A 65 1.19 5.62 13.26
C ILE A 65 2.30 4.77 12.64
N SER A 66 3.15 4.14 13.46
CA SER A 66 4.26 3.29 12.98
C SER A 66 3.74 2.13 12.12
N SER A 67 2.64 1.54 12.56
CA SER A 67 1.99 0.40 11.93
C SER A 67 1.33 0.74 10.60
N ALA A 68 0.50 1.78 10.59
CA ALA A 68 -0.15 2.29 9.41
C ALA A 68 0.88 2.79 8.39
N LYS A 69 1.94 3.49 8.82
CA LYS A 69 3.03 3.94 7.95
C LYS A 69 3.72 2.77 7.25
N ARG A 70 3.98 1.66 7.96
CA ARG A 70 4.58 0.46 7.36
C ARG A 70 3.72 -0.11 6.24
N ILE A 71 2.42 -0.25 6.47
CA ILE A 71 1.47 -0.73 5.46
C ILE A 71 1.43 0.26 4.28
N ASN A 72 1.40 1.56 4.57
CA ASN A 72 1.30 2.59 3.55
C ASN A 72 2.54 2.65 2.63
N ILE A 73 3.73 2.33 3.15
CA ILE A 73 4.95 2.19 2.33
C ILE A 73 4.81 1.02 1.34
N HIS A 74 4.28 -0.13 1.79
CA HIS A 74 4.06 -1.27 0.90
C HIS A 74 3.04 -0.94 -0.20
N LEU A 75 1.99 -0.20 0.12
CA LEU A 75 1.03 0.30 -0.88
C LEU A 75 1.69 1.27 -1.86
N LEU A 76 2.52 2.19 -1.37
CA LEU A 76 3.23 3.13 -2.23
C LEU A 76 4.13 2.41 -3.25
N VAL A 77 4.88 1.40 -2.80
CA VAL A 77 5.71 0.57 -3.69
C VAL A 77 4.84 -0.14 -4.74
N LEU A 78 3.71 -0.71 -4.33
CA LEU A 78 2.78 -1.38 -5.24
C LEU A 78 2.17 -0.41 -6.28
N ILE A 79 1.83 0.82 -5.87
CA ILE A 79 1.31 1.86 -6.79
C ILE A 79 2.34 2.18 -7.87
N TYR A 80 3.60 2.43 -7.49
CA TYR A 80 4.65 2.70 -8.48
C TYR A 80 4.90 1.50 -9.38
N TYR A 81 4.89 0.29 -8.82
CA TYR A 81 5.08 -0.95 -9.57
C TYR A 81 4.00 -1.15 -10.64
N THR A 82 2.73 -1.11 -10.23
CA THR A 82 1.56 -1.28 -11.12
C THR A 82 1.49 -0.18 -12.18
N PHE A 83 1.88 1.04 -11.82
CA PHE A 83 1.97 2.16 -12.76
C PHE A 83 3.05 1.95 -13.84
N ILE A 84 4.24 1.51 -13.44
CA ILE A 84 5.35 1.25 -14.38
C ILE A 84 4.97 0.11 -15.33
N ILE A 85 4.38 -0.98 -14.83
CA ILE A 85 3.93 -2.09 -15.68
C ILE A 85 2.84 -1.63 -16.66
N SER A 86 1.91 -0.80 -16.20
CA SER A 86 0.86 -0.24 -17.06
C SER A 86 1.46 0.60 -18.19
N ILE A 87 2.44 1.47 -17.89
CA ILE A 87 3.16 2.26 -18.91
C ILE A 87 3.86 1.33 -19.91
N LEU A 88 4.61 0.33 -19.44
CA LEU A 88 5.32 -0.62 -20.31
C LEU A 88 4.35 -1.40 -21.21
N SER A 89 3.19 -1.78 -20.67
CA SER A 89 2.13 -2.48 -21.41
C SER A 89 1.54 -1.58 -22.49
N ILE A 90 1.28 -0.30 -22.19
CA ILE A 90 0.80 0.69 -23.18
C ILE A 90 1.85 0.90 -24.28
N LEU A 91 3.13 1.05 -23.91
CA LEU A 91 4.20 1.20 -24.89
C LEU A 91 4.28 -0.02 -25.81
N LEU A 92 4.17 -1.23 -25.27
CA LEU A 92 4.15 -2.44 -26.09
C LEU A 92 2.96 -2.48 -27.05
N ILE A 93 1.77 -2.07 -26.62
CA ILE A 93 0.58 -1.96 -27.50
C ILE A 93 0.85 -0.96 -28.63
N CYS A 94 1.35 0.23 -28.30
CA CYS A 94 1.59 1.30 -29.28
C CYS A 94 2.68 0.94 -30.30
N PHE A 95 3.73 0.23 -29.88
CA PHE A 95 4.89 -0.10 -30.72
C PHE A 95 4.88 -1.53 -31.26
N ASN A 96 3.79 -2.28 -31.09
CA ASN A 96 3.70 -3.69 -31.52
C ASN A 96 4.02 -3.88 -33.01
N GLY A 97 3.70 -2.89 -33.86
CA GLY A 97 4.02 -2.92 -35.29
C GLY A 97 5.49 -2.67 -35.65
N SER A 98 6.30 -2.18 -34.71
CA SER A 98 7.73 -1.86 -34.92
C SER A 98 8.67 -2.93 -34.34
N LEU A 99 8.14 -3.86 -33.54
CA LEU A 99 8.89 -4.96 -32.94
C LEU A 99 8.74 -6.24 -33.77
N SER A 100 9.77 -7.09 -33.73
CA SER A 100 9.60 -8.45 -34.24
C SER A 100 8.58 -9.20 -33.38
N LYS A 101 7.81 -10.10 -34.01
CA LYS A 101 6.79 -10.89 -33.31
C LYS A 101 7.37 -11.67 -32.12
N GLU A 102 8.55 -12.27 -32.32
CA GLU A 102 9.26 -13.00 -31.26
C GLU A 102 9.64 -12.11 -30.07
N ALA A 103 10.11 -10.89 -30.32
CA ALA A 103 10.45 -9.96 -29.25
C ALA A 103 9.20 -9.50 -28.47
N SER A 104 8.10 -9.22 -29.18
CA SER A 104 6.82 -8.85 -28.57
C SER A 104 6.27 -9.97 -27.67
N ASP A 105 6.34 -11.22 -28.13
CA ASP A 105 5.89 -12.40 -27.38
C ASP A 105 6.71 -12.59 -26.08
N VAL A 106 8.03 -12.45 -26.15
CA VAL A 106 8.91 -12.54 -24.97
C VAL A 106 8.60 -11.44 -23.95
N ILE A 107 8.45 -10.19 -24.40
CA ILE A 107 8.10 -9.07 -23.50
C ILE A 107 6.73 -9.31 -22.86
N ASN A 108 5.74 -9.79 -23.63
CA ASN A 108 4.41 -10.10 -23.10
C ASN A 108 4.46 -11.18 -22.00
N ILE A 109 5.26 -12.23 -22.18
CA ILE A 109 5.47 -13.26 -21.16
C ILE A 109 6.08 -12.63 -19.90
N ILE A 110 7.11 -11.79 -20.04
CA ILE A 110 7.75 -11.12 -18.90
C ILE A 110 6.75 -10.25 -18.14
N LEU A 111 5.97 -9.42 -18.84
CA LEU A 111 4.96 -8.55 -18.24
C LEU A 111 3.86 -9.37 -17.53
N SER A 112 3.44 -10.48 -18.13
CA SER A 112 2.47 -11.40 -17.52
C SER A 112 2.98 -12.01 -16.23
N VAL A 113 4.25 -12.44 -16.20
CA VAL A 113 4.88 -12.97 -14.98
C VAL A 113 4.98 -11.89 -13.90
N LEU A 114 5.38 -10.68 -14.26
CA LEU A 114 5.46 -9.54 -13.32
C LEU A 114 4.08 -9.21 -12.73
N SER A 115 3.02 -9.22 -13.52
CA SER A 115 1.66 -9.01 -13.00
C SER A 115 1.21 -10.13 -12.06
N ILE A 116 1.52 -11.39 -12.35
CA ILE A 116 1.24 -12.50 -11.42
C ILE A 116 1.96 -12.29 -10.08
N LEU A 117 3.22 -11.81 -10.11
CA LEU A 117 3.95 -11.47 -8.90
C LEU A 117 3.30 -10.32 -8.12
N SER A 118 2.73 -9.33 -8.82
CA SER A 118 1.96 -8.22 -8.23
C SER A 118 0.75 -8.74 -7.43
N LEU A 119 -0.01 -9.67 -8.02
CA LEU A 119 -1.17 -10.31 -7.39
C LEU A 119 -0.78 -11.16 -6.17
N ILE A 120 0.30 -11.94 -6.27
CA ILE A 120 0.83 -12.73 -5.15
C ILE A 120 1.23 -11.80 -4.00
N TYR A 121 1.89 -10.68 -4.31
CA TYR A 121 2.28 -9.70 -3.30
C TYR A 121 1.08 -9.09 -2.58
N ILE A 122 0.04 -8.71 -3.33
CA ILE A 122 -1.22 -8.22 -2.78
C ILE A 122 -1.85 -9.26 -1.85
N LEU A 123 -1.88 -10.52 -2.25
CA LEU A 123 -2.42 -11.61 -1.44
C LEU A 123 -1.65 -11.76 -0.11
N ILE A 124 -0.31 -11.72 -0.16
CA ILE A 124 0.52 -11.75 1.05
C ILE A 124 0.20 -10.55 1.97
N MET A 125 0.07 -9.35 1.40
CA MET A 125 -0.28 -8.15 2.16
C MET A 125 -1.68 -8.25 2.77
N LEU A 126 -2.66 -8.77 2.04
CA LEU A 126 -4.02 -9.00 2.51
C LEU A 126 -4.04 -9.96 3.70
N ILE A 127 -3.31 -11.09 3.61
CA ILE A 127 -3.19 -12.06 4.71
C ILE A 127 -2.56 -11.40 5.93
N LYS A 128 -1.47 -10.63 5.77
CA LYS A 128 -0.81 -9.93 6.87
C LYS A 128 -1.73 -8.92 7.55
N VAL A 129 -2.44 -8.10 6.77
CA VAL A 129 -3.35 -7.07 7.30
C VAL A 129 -4.54 -7.73 8.00
N THR A 130 -5.14 -8.76 7.41
CA THR A 130 -6.28 -9.49 7.98
C THR A 130 -5.90 -10.19 9.28
N THR A 131 -4.76 -10.91 9.29
CA THR A 131 -4.26 -11.57 10.51
C THR A 131 -4.03 -10.56 11.62
N ARG A 132 -3.50 -9.39 11.28
CA ARG A 132 -3.29 -8.32 12.24
C ARG A 132 -4.59 -7.74 12.76
N TYR A 133 -5.56 -7.50 11.89
CA TYR A 133 -6.89 -7.04 12.27
C TYR A 133 -7.51 -7.95 13.32
N PHE A 134 -7.53 -9.27 13.08
CA PHE A 134 -8.08 -10.22 14.05
C PHE A 134 -7.30 -10.26 15.38
N LYS A 135 -5.98 -10.04 15.36
CA LYS A 135 -5.18 -9.94 16.60
C LYS A 135 -5.45 -8.66 17.39
N GLU A 136 -5.69 -7.54 16.72
CA GLU A 136 -5.89 -6.23 17.37
C GLU A 136 -7.35 -6.01 17.81
N VAL A 137 -8.31 -6.68 17.17
CA VAL A 137 -9.75 -6.59 17.47
C VAL A 137 -10.21 -7.66 18.47
N GLN A 138 -9.36 -8.63 18.82
CA GLN A 138 -9.63 -9.49 19.97
C GLN A 138 -9.70 -8.64 21.24
N ILE A 139 -10.94 -8.40 21.69
CA ILE A 139 -11.26 -7.85 22.99
C ILE A 139 -11.12 -9.01 23.98
N GLU A 140 -9.99 -9.07 24.69
CA GLU A 140 -9.90 -9.80 25.96
C GLU A 140 -10.55 -8.98 27.07
#